data_AF-A0A7X7I846-F1
#
_entry.id   AF-A0A7X7I846-F1
#
_cell.length_a   1.000
_cell.length_b   1.000
_cell.length_c   1.000
_cell.angle_alpha   90.00
_cell.angle_beta   90.00
_cell.angle_gamma   90.00
#
_symmetry.space_group_name_H-M   'P 1'
#
loop_
_entity.id
_entity.type
_entity.pdbx_description
1 polymer ?
#
loop_
_entity_poly.entity_id
_entity_poly.type
_entity_poly.pdbx_seq_one_letter_code
_entity_poly.pdbx_strand_id
1 'polypeptide(L)'
;IEKLHEKINEFLCLDKDELFNQGRQNVKSTARELFAYIAAKRFDFTNAEVARYLRVCNSAVSRMISRFENIIEKEYLKSEVEVLFSGDSEEIPV
;
A
#
# COMPACT_ATOMS: atom_id res chain seq x y z
N ILE A 1 0.23 9.02 6.44
CA ILE A 1 -0.14 7.59 6.28
C ILE A 1 -1.66 7.36 6.13
N GLU A 2 -2.52 7.92 6.98
CA GLU A 2 -3.98 7.67 6.93
C GLU A 2 -4.63 8.09 5.59
N LYS A 3 -4.27 9.26 5.05
CA LYS A 3 -4.69 9.70 3.71
C LYS A 3 -4.34 8.71 2.59
N LEU A 4 -3.20 8.04 2.69
CA LEU A 4 -2.80 6.99 1.74
C LEU A 4 -3.69 5.74 1.88
N HIS A 5 -4.06 5.39 3.11
CA HIS A 5 -4.99 4.29 3.36
C HIS A 5 -6.36 4.59 2.74
N GLU A 6 -6.89 5.78 2.96
CA GLU A 6 -8.17 6.22 2.39
C GLU A 6 -8.15 6.15 0.86
N LYS A 7 -7.13 6.72 0.21
CA LYS A 7 -6.96 6.65 -1.25
C LYS A 7 -6.89 5.22 -1.79
N ILE A 8 -6.18 4.32 -1.09
CA ILE A 8 -6.09 2.92 -1.52
C ILE A 8 -7.41 2.17 -1.31
N ASN A 9 -8.15 2.47 -0.26
CA ASN A 9 -9.48 1.89 -0.06
C ASN A 9 -10.46 2.36 -1.13
N GLU A 10 -10.45 3.64 -1.49
CA GLU A 10 -11.25 4.17 -2.59
C GLU A 10 -10.87 3.52 -3.92
N PHE A 11 -9.57 3.44 -4.23
CA PHE A 11 -9.06 2.83 -5.46
C PHE A 11 -9.43 1.35 -5.60
N LEU A 12 -9.40 0.60 -4.50
CA LEU A 12 -9.68 -0.85 -4.48
C LEU A 12 -11.12 -1.19 -4.07
N CYS A 13 -11.99 -0.20 -3.86
CA CYS A 13 -13.35 -0.36 -3.34
C CYS A 13 -13.40 -1.22 -2.06
N LEU A 14 -12.52 -0.93 -1.10
CA LEU A 14 -12.43 -1.66 0.18
C LEU A 14 -13.15 -0.93 1.30
N ASP A 15 -13.69 -1.69 2.25
CA ASP A 15 -14.18 -1.13 3.51
C ASP A 15 -13.02 -0.59 4.36
N LYS A 16 -13.33 0.41 5.21
CA LYS A 16 -12.36 1.23 5.95
C LYS A 16 -11.31 0.44 6.75
N ASP A 17 -11.66 -0.73 7.28
CA ASP A 17 -10.79 -1.53 8.15
C ASP A 17 -10.13 -2.71 7.43
N GLU A 18 -10.30 -2.83 6.11
CA GLU A 18 -9.90 -4.05 5.40
C GLU A 18 -8.40 -4.26 5.28
N LEU A 19 -7.59 -3.19 5.28
CA LEU A 19 -6.14 -3.33 5.36
C LEU A 19 -5.69 -3.98 6.68
N PHE A 20 -6.41 -3.76 7.78
CA PHE A 20 -6.07 -4.28 9.10
C PHE A 20 -6.52 -5.74 9.30
N ASN A 21 -7.48 -6.21 8.51
CA ASN A 21 -8.01 -7.56 8.61
C ASN A 21 -7.03 -8.60 8.07
N GLN A 22 -6.49 -9.45 8.95
CA GLN A 22 -5.49 -10.48 8.63
C GLN A 22 -5.99 -11.65 7.75
N GLY A 23 -7.15 -11.53 7.10
CA GLY A 23 -7.68 -12.52 6.18
C GLY A 23 -6.83 -12.68 4.92
N ARG A 24 -6.69 -13.93 4.44
CA ARG A 24 -5.99 -14.31 3.19
C ARG A 24 -6.88 -14.26 1.94
N GLN A 25 -7.91 -13.44 1.92
CA GLN A 25 -8.59 -13.19 0.65
C GLN A 25 -7.62 -12.45 -0.26
N ASN A 26 -7.42 -12.94 -1.49
CA ASN A 26 -6.37 -12.49 -2.42
C ASN A 26 -6.35 -10.96 -2.60
N VAL A 27 -7.52 -10.33 -2.53
CA VAL A 27 -7.68 -8.87 -2.63
C VAL A 27 -7.05 -8.14 -1.44
N LYS A 28 -7.27 -8.58 -0.19
CA LYS A 28 -6.74 -7.93 1.04
C LYS A 28 -5.23 -8.04 1.14
N SER A 29 -4.66 -9.18 0.70
CA SER A 29 -3.20 -9.34 0.64
C SER A 29 -2.60 -8.39 -0.38
N THR A 30 -3.18 -8.31 -1.59
CA THR A 30 -2.72 -7.40 -2.64
C THR A 30 -2.85 -5.94 -2.21
N ALA A 31 -3.91 -5.58 -1.50
CA ALA A 31 -4.12 -4.23 -0.97
C ALA A 31 -3.03 -3.82 0.02
N ARG A 32 -2.66 -4.69 0.98
CA ARG A 32 -1.55 -4.42 1.90
C ARG A 32 -0.20 -4.35 1.20
N GLU A 33 0.01 -5.20 0.20
CA GLU A 33 1.23 -5.21 -0.61
C GLU A 33 1.37 -3.91 -1.40
N LEU A 34 0.28 -3.45 -2.01
CA LEU A 34 0.20 -2.17 -2.70
C LEU A 34 0.44 -0.99 -1.75
N PHE A 35 -0.24 -0.98 -0.60
CA PHE A 35 -0.08 0.05 0.42
C PHE A 35 1.37 0.15 0.89
N ALA A 36 2.01 -0.97 1.21
CA ALA A 36 3.40 -1.00 1.65
C ALA A 36 4.36 -0.48 0.57
N TYR A 37 4.11 -0.84 -0.69
CA TYR A 37 4.91 -0.37 -1.82
C TYR A 37 4.79 1.15 -2.00
N ILE A 38 3.59 1.70 -2.08
CA ILE A 38 3.39 3.14 -2.28
C ILE A 38 3.94 3.94 -1.10
N ALA A 39 3.65 3.51 0.13
CA ALA A 39 4.10 4.19 1.33
C ALA A 39 5.63 4.34 1.35
N ALA A 40 6.35 3.27 1.02
CA ALA A 40 7.81 3.27 1.05
C ALA A 40 8.46 3.92 -0.17
N LYS A 41 7.87 3.81 -1.37
CA LYS A 41 8.50 4.27 -2.62
C LYS A 41 8.12 5.68 -3.04
N ARG A 42 6.96 6.17 -2.60
CA ARG A 42 6.42 7.46 -3.05
C ARG A 42 6.31 8.51 -1.94
N PHE A 43 6.15 8.07 -0.70
CA PHE A 43 5.96 8.96 0.45
C PHE A 43 7.07 8.84 1.50
N ASP A 44 8.17 8.15 1.16
CA ASP A 44 9.36 7.98 2.01
C ASP A 44 9.09 7.45 3.43
N PHE A 45 7.96 6.78 3.67
CA PHE A 45 7.69 6.16 4.96
C PHE A 45 8.64 4.98 5.18
N THR A 46 9.22 4.93 6.37
CA THR A 46 10.09 3.81 6.75
C THR A 46 9.27 2.52 6.92
N ASN A 47 9.92 1.37 6.71
CA ASN A 47 9.30 0.07 6.97
C ASN A 47 8.77 -0.04 8.42
N ALA A 48 9.39 0.66 9.38
CA ALA A 48 8.95 0.69 10.77
C ALA A 48 7.63 1.45 10.95
N GLU A 49 7.44 2.57 10.26
CA GLU A 49 6.19 3.34 10.29
C GLU A 49 5.05 2.56 9.63
N VAL A 50 5.32 1.97 8.47
CA VAL A 50 4.35 1.12 7.75
C VAL A 50 3.98 -0.10 8.59
N ALA A 51 4.96 -0.76 9.23
CA ALA A 51 4.73 -1.91 10.09
C ALA A 51 3.88 -1.56 11.31
N ARG A 52 4.17 -0.43 11.97
CA ARG A 52 3.39 0.09 13.09
C ARG A 52 1.95 0.34 12.68
N TYR A 53 1.75 0.97 11.52
CA TYR A 53 0.41 1.29 11.02
C TYR A 53 -0.40 0.03 10.69
N LEU A 54 0.18 -0.90 9.92
CA LEU A 54 -0.48 -2.15 9.52
C LEU A 54 -0.55 -3.20 10.64
N ARG A 55 0.04 -2.92 11.82
CA ARG A 55 0.12 -3.84 12.97
C ARG A 55 0.80 -5.17 12.61
N VAL A 56 1.92 -5.09 11.88
CA VAL A 56 2.75 -6.23 11.46
C VAL A 56 4.22 -5.99 11.82
N CYS A 57 5.09 -6.96 11.57
CA CYS A 57 6.54 -6.78 11.76
C CYS A 57 7.24 -6.18 10.52
N ASN A 58 8.40 -5.55 10.70
CA ASN A 58 9.18 -4.95 9.61
C ASN A 58 9.48 -5.94 8.47
N SER A 59 9.78 -7.21 8.81
CA SER A 59 10.04 -8.25 7.82
C SER A 59 8.79 -8.68 7.03
N ALA A 60 7.58 -8.43 7.56
CA ALA A 60 6.35 -8.58 6.78
C ALA A 60 6.25 -7.48 5.71
N VAL A 61 6.55 -6.23 6.07
CA VAL A 61 6.56 -5.09 5.14
C VAL A 61 7.58 -5.30 4.01
N SER A 62 8.81 -5.70 4.34
CA SER A 62 9.82 -5.99 3.30
C SER A 62 9.34 -7.08 2.33
N ARG A 63 8.72 -8.15 2.84
CA ARG A 63 8.15 -9.21 1.99
C ARG A 63 6.98 -8.72 1.14
N MET A 64 6.14 -7.84 1.68
CA MET A 64 5.01 -7.25 0.95
C MET A 64 5.49 -6.42 -0.24
N ILE A 65 6.49 -5.55 -0.02
CA ILE A 65 7.12 -4.74 -1.07
C ILE A 65 7.74 -5.64 -2.13
N SER A 66 8.58 -6.61 -1.75
CA SER A 66 9.21 -7.52 -2.71
C SER A 66 8.19 -8.34 -3.50
N ARG A 67 7.09 -8.80 -2.89
CA ARG A 67 6.02 -9.51 -3.61
C ARG A 67 5.29 -8.60 -4.59
N PHE A 68 5.07 -7.35 -4.23
CA PHE A 68 4.42 -6.40 -5.13
C PHE A 68 5.32 -6.09 -6.33
N GLU A 69 6.63 -5.96 -6.12
CA GLU A 69 7.60 -5.69 -7.18
C GLU A 69 7.77 -6.86 -8.16
N ASN A 70 7.74 -8.11 -7.68
CA ASN A 70 8.15 -9.29 -8.46
C ASN A 70 7.00 -10.07 -9.13
N ILE A 71 5.73 -9.65 -8.99
CA ILE A 71 4.59 -10.32 -9.62
C ILE A 71 4.19 -9.57 -10.89
N ILE A 72 4.37 -10.20 -12.05
CA ILE A 72 4.09 -9.63 -13.38
C ILE A 72 2.61 -9.24 -13.50
N GLU A 73 1.72 -10.04 -12.92
CA GLU A 73 0.28 -9.79 -12.90
C GLU A 73 -0.10 -8.51 -12.14
N LYS A 74 0.86 -7.82 -11.49
CA LYS A 74 0.63 -6.54 -10.82
C LYS A 74 1.24 -5.35 -11.55
N GLU A 75 1.85 -5.54 -12.72
CA GLU A 75 2.35 -4.42 -13.53
C GLU A 75 1.25 -3.42 -13.87
N TYR A 76 0.03 -3.91 -14.17
CA TYR A 76 -1.11 -3.02 -14.40
C TYR A 76 -1.41 -2.15 -13.18
N LEU A 77 -1.33 -2.71 -11.95
CA LEU A 77 -1.54 -1.95 -10.72
C LEU A 77 -0.45 -0.89 -10.53
N LYS A 78 0.80 -1.20 -10.88
CA LYS A 78 1.89 -0.21 -10.82
C LYS A 78 1.60 0.97 -11.75
N SER A 79 1.17 0.71 -12.99
CA SER A 79 0.81 1.77 -13.93
C SER A 79 -0.39 2.60 -13.46
N GLU A 80 -1.46 1.96 -12.97
CA GLU A 80 -2.64 2.66 -12.45
C GLU A 80 -2.31 3.51 -11.23
N VAL A 81 -1.40 3.04 -10.37
CA VAL A 81 -0.91 3.78 -9.20
C VAL A 81 -0.09 4.99 -9.63
N GLU A 82 0.78 4.84 -10.63
CA GLU A 82 1.49 6.00 -11.18
C GLU A 82 0.53 7.06 -11.70
N VAL A 83 -0.55 6.66 -12.38
CA VAL A 83 -1.61 7.57 -12.82
C VAL A 83 -2.35 8.19 -11.63
N LEU A 84 -2.78 7.37 -10.67
CA LEU A 84 -3.55 7.80 -9.49
C LEU A 84 -2.83 8.90 -8.71
N PHE A 85 -1.51 8.76 -8.56
CA PHE A 85 -0.71 9.72 -7.80
C PHE A 85 0.06 10.72 -8.68
N SER A 86 -0.11 10.71 -10.01
CA SER A 86 0.60 11.61 -10.94
C SER A 86 0.32 13.11 -10.72
N GLY A 87 -0.77 13.44 -10.01
CA GLY A 87 -1.13 14.81 -9.62
C GLY A 87 -0.88 15.16 -8.15
N ASP A 88 -0.39 14.23 -7.32
CA ASP A 88 -0.31 14.38 -5.85
C ASP A 88 1.05 14.88 -5.34
N SER A 89 1.87 15.50 -6.20
CA SER A 89 3.14 16.12 -5.79
C SER A 89 2.96 17.31 -4.82
N GLU A 90 1.72 17.75 -4.57
CA GLU A 90 1.40 18.78 -3.58
C GLU A 90 0.48 18.21 -2.48
N GLU A 91 1.01 18.19 -1.25
CA GLU A 91 0.29 18.13 0.02
C GLU A 91 -0.30 16.78 0.51
N ILE A 92 0.58 15.85 0.86
CA ILE A 92 0.36 15.07 2.10
C ILE A 92 1.32 15.63 3.17
N PRO A 93 0.88 16.58 4.02
CA PRO A 93 1.69 17.03 5.14
C PRO A 93 1.93 15.84 6.08
N VAL A 94 3.21 15.66 6.43
CA VAL A 94 3.72 14.69 7.41
C VAL A 94 3.17 14.98 8.79
#